data_AF-A0A7V4V013-F1
#
_entry.id   AF-A0A7V4V013-F1
#
_cell.length_a   1.000
_cell.length_b   1.000
_cell.length_c   1.000
_cell.angle_alpha   90.00
_cell.angle_beta   90.00
_cell.angle_gamma   90.00
#
_symmetry.space_group_name_H-M   'P 1'
#
loop_
_entity.id
_entity.type
_entity.pdbx_description
1 polymer ?
#
loop_
_entity_poly.entity_id
_entity_poly.type
_entity_poly.pdbx_seq_one_letter_code
_entity_poly.pdbx_strand_id
1 'polypeptide(L)'
;MCDKNIKITTYPGAWFQIFANLTVNSIKHGFKERELGHIRVEVVKRSENTVQIIYSDDGNGINEDVLNRIFDPFFTTSRAQGSGLGLSIVYTLITQKLKGVITASKGLDGGARFVITVPQKI
;
A
#
# COMPACT_ATOMS: atom_id res chain seq x y z
N MET A 1 2.57 -1.66 16.51
CA MET A 1 1.40 -1.26 17.36
C MET A 1 0.93 0.10 16.88
N CYS A 2 -0.38 0.29 16.68
CA CYS A 2 -0.94 1.59 16.29
C CYS A 2 -1.11 2.47 17.54
N ASP A 3 -0.54 3.68 17.53
CA ASP A 3 -0.85 4.66 18.58
C ASP A 3 -2.35 5.02 18.49
N LYS A 4 -3.10 4.63 19.52
CA LYS A 4 -4.57 4.77 19.59
C LYS A 4 -5.04 6.23 19.51
N ASN A 5 -4.14 7.21 19.63
CA ASN A 5 -4.46 8.63 19.61
C ASN A 5 -4.21 9.32 18.25
N ILE A 6 -3.79 8.59 17.21
CA ILE A 6 -3.64 9.16 15.87
C ILE A 6 -5.02 9.40 15.25
N LYS A 7 -5.38 10.68 15.06
CA LYS A 7 -6.58 11.11 14.34
C LYS A 7 -6.18 11.78 13.04
N ILE A 8 -6.80 11.39 11.93
CA ILE A 8 -6.60 12.01 10.62
C ILE A 8 -7.92 12.61 10.15
N THR A 9 -7.92 13.89 9.77
CA THR A 9 -9.03 14.52 9.05
C THR A 9 -8.76 14.35 7.56
N THR A 10 -9.59 13.58 6.86
CA THR A 10 -9.29 13.12 5.50
C THR A 10 -10.55 12.57 4.81
N TYR A 11 -10.39 11.97 3.64
CA TYR A 11 -11.46 11.30 2.88
C TYR A 11 -11.51 9.79 3.20
N PRO A 12 -12.49 9.28 3.97
CA PRO A 12 -12.54 7.87 4.37
C PRO A 12 -12.63 6.92 3.17
N GLY A 13 -13.37 7.30 2.13
CA GLY A 13 -13.48 6.50 0.90
C GLY A 13 -12.16 6.33 0.14
N ALA A 14 -11.24 7.31 0.23
CA ALA A 14 -9.91 7.16 -0.37
C ALA A 14 -9.09 6.09 0.35
N TRP A 15 -9.11 6.08 1.69
CA TRP A 15 -8.43 5.06 2.49
C TRP A 15 -9.02 3.67 2.29
N PHE A 16 -10.35 3.55 2.25
CA PHE A 16 -11.01 2.29 1.93
C PHE A 16 -10.50 1.73 0.59
N GLN A 17 -10.49 2.56 -0.46
CA GLN A 17 -10.02 2.14 -1.78
C GLN A 17 -8.53 1.80 -1.80
N ILE A 18 -7.69 2.53 -1.05
CA ILE A 18 -6.25 2.25 -0.91
C ILE A 18 -6.05 0.86 -0.28
N PHE A 19 -6.65 0.61 0.89
CA PHE A 19 -6.48 -0.65 1.59
C PHE A 19 -7.12 -1.83 0.85
N ALA A 20 -8.25 -1.63 0.19
CA ALA A 20 -8.86 -2.66 -0.65
C ALA A 20 -7.93 -3.09 -1.78
N ASN A 21 -7.34 -2.13 -2.51
CA ASN A 21 -6.40 -2.45 -3.60
C ASN A 21 -5.14 -3.15 -3.10
N LEU A 22 -4.53 -2.65 -2.02
CA LEU A 22 -3.34 -3.29 -1.44
C LEU A 22 -3.64 -4.72 -0.97
N THR A 23 -4.78 -4.93 -0.29
CA THR A 23 -5.21 -6.25 0.19
C THR A 23 -5.47 -7.22 -0.96
N VAL A 24 -6.15 -6.79 -2.02
CA VAL A 24 -6.38 -7.62 -3.20
C VAL A 24 -5.05 -8.00 -3.86
N ASN A 25 -4.08 -7.10 -3.91
CA ASN A 25 -2.76 -7.40 -4.45
C ASN A 25 -2.02 -8.43 -3.59
N SER A 26 -2.08 -8.33 -2.27
CA SER A 26 -1.49 -9.32 -1.36
C SER A 26 -2.11 -10.70 -1.55
N ILE A 27 -3.44 -10.79 -1.65
CA ILE A 27 -4.14 -12.06 -1.87
C ILE A 27 -3.76 -12.67 -3.22
N LYS A 28 -3.77 -11.88 -4.30
CA LYS A 28 -3.55 -12.38 -5.67
C LYS A 28 -2.09 -12.71 -5.98
N HIS A 29 -1.16 -11.91 -5.48
CA HIS A 29 0.25 -11.98 -5.85
C HIS A 29 1.14 -12.43 -4.69
N GLY A 30 0.92 -11.86 -3.50
CA GLY A 30 1.72 -12.16 -2.31
C GLY A 30 1.47 -13.58 -1.79
N PHE A 31 0.22 -13.99 -1.67
CA PHE A 31 -0.18 -15.28 -1.08
C PHE A 31 -0.55 -16.33 -2.12
N LYS A 32 -0.13 -16.13 -3.37
CA LYS A 32 -0.30 -17.15 -4.41
C LYS A 32 0.35 -18.46 -3.93
N GLU A 33 -0.42 -19.55 -3.97
CA GLU A 33 0.00 -20.90 -3.54
C GLU A 33 0.27 -21.03 -2.02
N ARG A 34 -0.22 -20.09 -1.20
CA ARG A 34 -0.21 -20.18 0.25
C ARG A 34 -1.62 -20.33 0.82
N GLU A 35 -1.77 -21.17 1.84
CA GLU A 35 -3.04 -21.31 2.56
C GLU A 35 -3.29 -20.15 3.54
N LEU A 36 -2.22 -19.59 4.10
CA LEU A 36 -2.26 -18.49 5.06
C LEU A 36 -1.26 -17.38 4.67
N GLY A 37 -1.61 -16.16 5.03
CA GLY A 37 -0.76 -14.98 4.87
C GLY A 37 -1.13 -13.91 5.87
N HIS A 38 -0.16 -13.11 6.29
CA HIS A 38 -0.36 -12.05 7.26
C HIS A 38 -0.17 -10.70 6.59
N ILE A 39 -1.14 -9.83 6.81
CA ILE A 39 -1.03 -8.40 6.48
C ILE A 39 -0.84 -7.66 7.79
N ARG A 40 0.19 -6.82 7.84
CA ARG A 40 0.47 -5.92 8.95
C ARG A 40 0.28 -4.49 8.49
N VAL A 41 -0.47 -3.72 9.27
CA VAL A 41 -0.62 -2.27 9.08
C VAL A 41 -0.14 -1.58 10.35
N GLU A 42 0.81 -0.68 10.20
CA GLU A 42 1.35 0.14 11.27
C GLU A 42 1.12 1.61 10.95
N VAL A 43 0.75 2.37 11.96
CA VAL A 43 0.50 3.81 11.82
C VAL A 43 1.35 4.51 12.86
N VAL A 44 2.20 5.42 12.40
CA VAL A 44 3.13 6.18 13.23
C VAL A 44 3.00 7.66 12.93
N LYS A 45 3.00 8.48 13.97
CA LYS A 45 3.11 9.92 13.82
C LYS A 45 4.55 10.25 13.43
N ARG A 46 4.74 10.89 12.27
CA ARG A 46 6.09 11.22 11.76
C ARG A 46 6.52 12.64 12.15
N SER A 47 5.55 13.56 12.23
CA SER A 47 5.73 14.92 12.74
C SER A 47 4.40 15.43 13.30
N GLU A 48 4.35 16.68 13.77
CA GLU A 48 3.10 17.29 14.26
C GLU A 48 1.95 17.23 13.26
N ASN A 49 2.25 17.33 11.96
CA ASN A 49 1.26 17.48 10.89
C ASN A 49 1.28 16.32 9.87
N THR A 50 2.07 15.27 10.11
CA THR A 50 2.17 14.14 9.17
C THR A 50 2.08 12.80 9.86
N VAL A 51 1.37 11.89 9.20
CA VAL A 51 1.21 10.50 9.62
C VAL A 51 1.81 9.61 8.55
N GLN A 52 2.52 8.58 9.00
CA GLN A 52 3.04 7.53 8.16
C GLN A 52 2.27 6.24 8.43
N ILE A 53 1.81 5.62 7.34
CA ILE A 53 1.15 4.32 7.33
C ILE A 53 2.08 3.36 6.61
N ILE A 54 2.37 2.25 7.24
CA ILE A 54 3.20 1.19 6.71
C ILE A 54 2.28 -0.02 6.53
N TYR A 55 2.10 -0.43 5.28
CA TYR A 55 1.42 -1.67 4.93
C TYR A 55 2.49 -2.69 4.53
N SER A 56 2.44 -3.89 5.10
CA SER A 56 3.28 -5.00 4.65
C SER A 56 2.54 -6.32 4.67
N ASP A 57 2.87 -7.20 3.75
CA ASP A 57 2.50 -8.62 3.79
C ASP A 57 3.74 -9.50 3.95
N ASP A 58 3.53 -10.77 4.28
CA ASP A 58 4.60 -11.79 4.41
C ASP A 58 4.72 -12.70 3.17
N GLY A 59 4.16 -12.30 2.02
CA GLY A 59 4.05 -13.10 0.81
C GLY A 59 5.33 -13.23 -0.03
N ASN A 60 5.16 -13.46 -1.33
CA ASN A 60 6.26 -13.61 -2.28
C ASN A 60 7.03 -12.30 -2.58
N GLY A 61 6.41 -11.16 -2.26
CA GLY A 61 6.98 -9.83 -2.41
C GLY A 61 7.01 -9.29 -3.83
N ILE A 62 7.78 -8.21 -4.01
CA ILE A 62 7.88 -7.47 -5.28
C ILE A 62 9.29 -7.68 -5.82
N ASN A 63 9.39 -8.06 -7.09
CA ASN A 63 10.69 -8.12 -7.78
C ASN A 63 11.28 -6.70 -7.91
N GLU A 64 12.55 -6.53 -7.60
CA GLU A 64 13.25 -5.24 -7.67
C GLU A 64 13.17 -4.62 -9.08
N ASP A 65 13.23 -5.45 -10.12
CA ASP A 65 13.15 -5.02 -11.53
C ASP A 65 11.84 -4.28 -11.86
N VAL A 66 10.78 -4.53 -11.07
CA VAL A 66 9.47 -3.94 -11.34
C VAL A 66 9.15 -2.74 -10.44
N LEU A 67 9.92 -2.48 -9.37
CA LEU A 67 9.61 -1.44 -8.37
C LEU A 67 9.40 -0.05 -8.98
N ASN A 68 10.16 0.30 -10.02
CA ASN A 68 10.06 1.59 -10.69
C ASN A 68 8.79 1.76 -11.55
N ARG A 69 8.09 0.66 -11.83
CA ARG A 69 6.95 0.61 -12.77
C ARG A 69 5.66 0.11 -12.13
N ILE A 70 5.70 -0.39 -10.89
CA ILE A 70 4.50 -0.98 -10.25
C ILE A 70 3.34 0.00 -10.10
N PHE A 71 3.59 1.31 -10.13
CA PHE A 71 2.57 2.35 -10.06
C PHE A 71 2.09 2.83 -11.44
N ASP A 72 2.71 2.35 -12.53
CA ASP A 72 2.29 2.68 -13.89
C ASP A 72 0.91 2.08 -14.17
N PRO A 73 -0.01 2.83 -14.81
CA PRO A 73 -1.29 2.29 -15.23
C PRO A 73 -1.13 1.04 -16.09
N PHE A 74 -1.97 0.03 -15.84
CA PHE A 74 -2.01 -1.26 -16.56
C PHE A 74 -0.78 -2.15 -16.37
N PHE A 75 0.18 -1.75 -15.52
CA PHE A 75 1.32 -2.59 -15.20
C PHE A 75 0.88 -3.78 -14.34
N THR A 76 1.12 -4.99 -14.83
CA THR A 76 0.90 -6.23 -14.09
C THR A 76 1.84 -7.31 -14.59
N THR A 77 2.38 -8.11 -13.67
CA THR A 77 3.14 -9.33 -13.98
C THR A 77 2.22 -10.54 -14.23
N SER A 78 0.91 -10.39 -14.05
CA SER A 78 -0.09 -11.43 -14.29
C SER A 78 -1.29 -10.87 -15.04
N ARG A 79 -1.17 -10.76 -16.37
CA ARG A 79 -2.22 -10.25 -17.27
C ARG A 79 -3.52 -11.04 -17.23
N ALA A 80 -3.48 -12.32 -16.83
CA ALA A 80 -4.66 -13.18 -16.72
C ALA A 80 -5.50 -12.91 -15.46
N GLN A 81 -4.98 -12.21 -14.44
CA GLN A 81 -5.61 -12.15 -13.10
C GLN A 81 -5.97 -10.73 -12.61
N GLY A 82 -5.78 -9.70 -13.43
CA GLY A 82 -6.19 -8.34 -13.08
C GLY A 82 -5.88 -7.29 -14.15
N SER A 83 -6.52 -6.13 -14.03
CA SER A 83 -6.40 -5.01 -14.97
C SER A 83 -5.08 -4.23 -14.87
N GLY A 84 -4.26 -4.48 -13.84
CA GLY A 84 -3.05 -3.68 -13.57
C GLY A 84 -3.34 -2.24 -13.12
N LEU A 85 -4.57 -1.93 -12.70
CA LEU A 85 -4.97 -0.57 -12.28
C LEU A 85 -4.88 -0.34 -10.77
N GLY A 86 -4.77 -1.39 -9.96
CA GLY A 86 -4.91 -1.28 -8.51
C GLY A 86 -3.88 -0.34 -7.88
N LEU A 87 -2.59 -0.53 -8.21
CA LEU A 87 -1.52 0.31 -7.67
C LEU A 87 -1.47 1.71 -8.29
N SER A 88 -1.86 1.89 -9.55
CA SER A 88 -1.95 3.23 -10.16
C SER A 88 -3.07 4.06 -9.52
N ILE A 89 -4.19 3.42 -9.14
CA ILE A 89 -5.26 4.05 -8.35
C ILE A 89 -4.72 4.44 -6.97
N VAL A 90 -4.04 3.52 -6.28
CA VAL A 90 -3.43 3.80 -4.96
C VAL A 90 -2.48 4.99 -5.04
N TYR A 91 -1.58 5.00 -6.03
CA TYR A 91 -0.64 6.09 -6.26
C TYR A 91 -1.35 7.42 -6.48
N THR A 92 -2.37 7.44 -7.34
CA THR A 92 -3.16 8.65 -7.64
C THR A 92 -3.90 9.17 -6.41
N LEU A 93 -4.55 8.29 -5.64
CA LEU A 93 -5.24 8.68 -4.42
C LEU A 93 -4.28 9.30 -3.40
N ILE A 94 -3.11 8.69 -3.22
CA ILE A 94 -2.12 9.18 -2.25
C ILE A 94 -1.53 10.51 -2.70
N THR A 95 -1.02 10.58 -3.93
CA THR A 95 -0.29 11.77 -4.41
C THR A 95 -1.22 12.92 -4.77
N GLN A 96 -2.33 12.66 -5.45
CA GLN A 96 -3.21 13.72 -5.97
C GLN A 96 -4.30 14.11 -4.99
N LYS A 97 -4.93 13.15 -4.31
CA LYS A 97 -6.07 13.40 -3.42
C LYS A 97 -5.66 13.64 -1.97
N LEU A 98 -4.73 12.83 -1.46
CA LEU A 98 -4.26 12.93 -0.08
C LEU A 98 -3.00 13.80 0.08
N LYS A 99 -2.42 14.29 -1.03
CA LYS A 99 -1.21 15.14 -1.05
C LYS A 99 -0.05 14.52 -0.27
N GLY A 100 0.05 13.20 -0.35
CA GLY A 100 1.09 12.41 0.29
C GLY A 100 2.08 11.81 -0.70
N VAL A 101 2.90 10.91 -0.19
CA VAL A 101 3.87 10.13 -0.95
C VAL A 101 3.74 8.65 -0.61
N ILE A 102 4.02 7.79 -1.58
CA ILE A 102 4.08 6.34 -1.39
C ILE A 102 5.39 5.80 -1.97
N THR A 103 6.00 4.87 -1.26
CA THR A 103 7.14 4.08 -1.73
C THR A 103 6.84 2.60 -1.56
N ALA A 104 7.44 1.77 -2.39
CA ALA A 104 7.34 0.31 -2.28
C ALA A 104 8.74 -0.30 -2.16
N SER A 105 8.81 -1.42 -1.46
CA SER A 105 10.03 -2.19 -1.23
C SER A 105 9.67 -3.63 -0.90
N LYS A 106 10.67 -4.50 -0.84
CA LYS A 106 10.51 -5.84 -0.25
C LYS A 106 10.31 -5.71 1.26
N GLY A 107 9.40 -6.50 1.83
CA GLY A 107 9.20 -6.56 3.27
C GLY A 107 10.36 -7.27 3.98
N LEU A 108 10.60 -6.89 5.23
CA LEU A 108 11.70 -7.42 6.06
C LEU A 108 11.54 -8.93 6.31
N ASP A 109 10.30 -9.39 6.46
CA ASP A 109 9.93 -10.78 6.71
C ASP A 109 9.62 -11.54 5.41
N GLY A 110 9.98 -10.98 4.25
CA GLY A 110 9.42 -11.35 2.95
C GLY A 110 8.25 -10.44 2.56
N GLY A 111 7.59 -10.74 1.45
CA GLY A 111 6.40 -10.00 1.01
C GLY A 111 6.66 -8.59 0.50
N ALA A 112 5.56 -7.85 0.30
CA ALA A 112 5.60 -6.47 -0.16
C ALA A 112 5.52 -5.51 1.02
N ARG A 113 6.15 -4.34 0.89
CA ARG A 113 6.08 -3.25 1.85
C ARG A 113 5.80 -1.93 1.15
N PHE A 114 4.72 -1.28 1.55
CA PHE A 114 4.32 0.06 1.09
C PHE A 114 4.39 1.04 2.26
N VAL A 115 5.17 2.12 2.08
CA VAL A 115 5.28 3.20 3.07
C VAL A 115 4.59 4.44 2.51
N ILE A 116 3.52 4.85 3.17
CA ILE A 116 2.64 5.96 2.78
C ILE A 116 2.83 7.07 3.80
N THR A 117 3.17 8.29 3.37
CA THR A 117 3.22 9.46 4.25
C THR A 117 2.22 10.50 3.76
N VAL A 118 1.34 10.97 4.64
CA VAL A 118 0.27 11.93 4.32
C VAL A 118 0.21 13.04 5.38
N PRO A 119 -0.34 14.22 5.04
CA PRO A 119 -0.76 15.20 6.02
C PRO A 119 -1.81 14.60 6.98
N GLN A 120 -1.78 15.01 8.25
CA GLN A 120 -2.76 14.60 9.25
C GLN A 120 -4.14 15.24 9.02
N LYS A 121 -4.19 16.35 8.28
CA LYS A 121 -5.42 17.06 7.92
C LYS A 121 -5.40 17.45 6.45
N ILE A 122 -6.45 17.04 5.73
CA ILE A 122 -6.76 17.43 4.36
C ILE A 122 -8.26 17.49 4.12
#